data_AF-A0AAV4S2Z3-F1
#
_entry.id   AF-A0AAV4S2Z3-F1
#
_cell.length_a   1.000
_cell.length_b   1.000
_cell.length_c   1.000
_cell.angle_alpha   90.00
_cell.angle_beta   90.00
_cell.angle_gamma   90.00
#
_symmetry.space_group_name_H-M   'P 1'
#
loop_
_entity.id
_entity.type
_entity.pdbx_description
1 polymer ?
#
loop_
_entity_poly.entity_id
_entity_poly.type
_entity_poly.pdbx_seq_one_letter_code
_entity_poly.pdbx_strand_id
1 'polypeptide(L)'
;MHYDAETYSKLDKPWDSVVRFVSYTLPEMGWSSGDKEETIMDVGCGPGRLTRQFILPCFPNLKEIFAIDAVPEMIELAKKLHPHPKVEYIVANFEERFVNCL
;
A
#
# COMPACT_ATOMS: atom_id res chain seq x y z
N MET A 1 16.14 12.60 0.11
CA MET A 1 16.65 11.74 -0.98
C MET A 1 15.81 12.01 -2.21
N HIS A 2 16.40 12.22 -3.38
CA HIS A 2 15.63 12.33 -4.62
C HIS A 2 15.44 10.91 -5.18
N TYR A 3 14.25 10.35 -5.00
CA TYR A 3 13.89 9.04 -5.53
C TYR A 3 13.32 9.22 -6.94
N ASP A 4 13.96 8.64 -7.95
CA ASP A 4 13.37 8.57 -9.28
C ASP A 4 12.28 7.49 -9.31
N ALA A 5 11.04 7.92 -9.21
CA ALA A 5 9.89 7.04 -9.08
C ALA A 5 9.71 6.14 -10.31
N GLU A 6 10.08 6.62 -11.51
CA GLU A 6 9.98 5.85 -12.74
C GLU A 6 10.99 4.69 -12.79
N THR A 7 12.27 4.94 -12.46
CA THR A 7 13.28 3.89 -12.35
C THR A 7 12.92 2.88 -11.27
N TYR A 8 12.45 3.36 -10.12
CA TYR A 8 11.97 2.47 -9.06
C TYR A 8 10.85 1.57 -9.58
N SER A 9 9.80 2.13 -10.17
CA SER A 9 8.65 1.35 -10.67
C SER A 9 9.03 0.28 -11.72
N LYS A 10 10.04 0.54 -12.55
CA LYS A 10 10.53 -0.43 -13.56
C LYS A 10 11.30 -1.59 -12.94
N LEU A 11 12.04 -1.34 -11.88
CA LEU A 11 12.92 -2.31 -11.24
C LEU A 11 12.27 -2.98 -10.02
N ASP A 12 11.25 -2.36 -9.46
CA ASP A 12 10.60 -2.79 -8.23
C ASP A 12 10.00 -4.18 -8.42
N LYS A 13 10.60 -5.12 -7.70
CA LYS A 13 10.11 -6.47 -7.53
C LYS A 13 10.06 -6.71 -6.03
N PRO A 14 8.88 -6.99 -5.46
CA PRO A 14 8.81 -7.31 -4.05
C PRO A 14 9.66 -8.55 -3.79
N TRP A 15 10.33 -8.56 -2.65
CA TRP A 15 11.18 -9.66 -2.23
C TRP A 15 10.30 -10.89 -1.99
N ASP A 16 10.78 -12.07 -2.36
CA ASP A 16 10.01 -13.32 -2.21
C ASP A 16 9.55 -13.55 -0.76
N SER A 17 10.34 -13.12 0.22
CA SER A 17 9.98 -13.17 1.64
C SER A 17 8.78 -12.29 1.98
N VAL A 18 8.68 -11.10 1.39
CA VAL A 18 7.54 -10.18 1.56
C VAL A 18 6.29 -10.77 0.92
N VAL A 19 6.41 -11.27 -0.31
CA VAL A 19 5.31 -11.93 -1.03
C VAL A 19 4.81 -13.13 -0.23
N ARG A 20 5.72 -13.97 0.28
CA ARG A 20 5.38 -15.13 1.09
C ARG A 20 4.69 -14.74 2.39
N PHE A 21 5.20 -13.72 3.08
CA PHE A 21 4.62 -13.26 4.33
C PHE A 21 3.17 -12.78 4.12
N VAL A 22 2.95 -11.90 3.14
CA VAL A 22 1.62 -11.33 2.86
C VAL A 22 0.64 -12.42 2.39
N SER A 23 1.08 -13.32 1.50
CA SER A 23 0.17 -14.26 0.85
C SER A 23 -0.13 -15.51 1.68
N TYR A 24 0.73 -15.89 2.62
CA TYR A 24 0.59 -17.15 3.37
C TYR A 24 0.63 -16.94 4.89
N THR A 25 1.65 -16.26 5.39
CA THR A 25 1.82 -16.10 6.85
C THR A 25 0.76 -15.19 7.46
N LEU A 26 0.39 -14.11 6.77
CA LEU A 26 -0.58 -13.15 7.28
C LEU A 26 -1.98 -13.78 7.46
N PRO A 27 -2.52 -14.55 6.49
CA PRO A 27 -3.73 -15.35 6.71
C PRO A 27 -3.61 -16.40 7.83
N GLU A 28 -2.47 -17.10 7.93
CA GLU A 28 -2.23 -18.08 9.01
C GLU A 28 -2.27 -17.44 10.41
N MET A 29 -1.95 -16.15 10.50
CA MET A 29 -2.06 -15.35 11.72
C MET A 29 -3.50 -14.89 12.02
N GLY A 30 -4.49 -15.28 11.21
CA GLY A 30 -5.90 -14.92 11.38
C GLY A 30 -6.28 -13.53 10.86
N TRP A 31 -5.39 -12.89 10.10
CA TRP A 31 -5.77 -11.71 9.31
C TRP A 31 -6.61 -12.17 8.13
N SER A 32 -7.54 -11.32 7.68
CA SER A 32 -8.39 -11.56 6.50
C SER A 32 -9.29 -12.81 6.52
N SER A 33 -9.33 -13.53 7.64
CA SER A 33 -10.11 -14.76 7.82
C SER A 33 -11.47 -14.54 8.48
N GLY A 34 -11.87 -13.28 8.72
CA GLY A 34 -13.12 -12.94 9.39
C GLY A 34 -14.24 -12.51 8.44
N ASP A 35 -15.49 -12.60 8.89
CA ASP A 35 -16.68 -12.14 8.15
C ASP A 35 -16.89 -10.62 8.22
N LYS A 36 -16.00 -9.90 8.90
CA LYS A 36 -16.09 -8.45 9.05
C LYS A 36 -15.39 -7.74 7.91
N GLU A 37 -15.96 -6.61 7.52
CA GLU A 37 -15.28 -5.70 6.62
C GLU A 37 -14.00 -5.14 7.25
N GLU A 38 -12.90 -5.17 6.51
CA GLU A 38 -11.59 -4.70 6.97
C GLU A 38 -11.15 -3.44 6.23
N THR A 39 -10.54 -2.51 6.97
CA THR A 39 -9.85 -1.35 6.42
C THR A 39 -8.36 -1.53 6.62
N ILE A 40 -7.57 -1.41 5.55
CA ILE A 40 -6.13 -1.65 5.55
C ILE A 40 -5.39 -0.34 5.29
N MET A 41 -4.23 -0.19 5.91
CA MET A 41 -3.31 0.91 5.65
C MET A 41 -1.97 0.36 5.19
N ASP A 42 -1.51 0.78 4.02
CA ASP A 42 -0.23 0.38 3.44
C ASP A 42 0.71 1.60 3.44
N VAL A 43 1.70 1.59 4.34
CA VAL A 43 2.60 2.73 4.60
C VAL A 43 3.90 2.55 3.81
N GLY A 44 4.24 3.55 3.00
CA GLY A 44 5.36 3.45 2.06
C GLY A 44 4.99 2.59 0.85
N CYS A 45 3.78 2.78 0.32
CA CYS A 45 3.23 1.96 -0.76
C CYS A 45 3.98 2.15 -2.10
N GLY A 46 4.83 3.17 -2.22
CA GLY A 46 5.58 3.49 -3.42
C GLY A 46 4.65 3.65 -4.63
N PRO A 47 4.98 3.08 -5.80
CA PRO A 47 4.14 3.13 -6.99
C PRO A 47 2.94 2.17 -6.91
N GLY A 48 2.63 1.58 -5.74
CA GLY A 48 1.41 0.81 -5.50
C GLY A 48 1.38 -0.64 -6.00
N ARG A 49 2.49 -1.16 -6.53
CA ARG A 49 2.55 -2.51 -7.11
C ARG A 49 2.28 -3.59 -6.06
N LEU A 50 2.98 -3.51 -4.92
CA LEU A 50 2.79 -4.45 -3.80
C LEU A 50 1.35 -4.41 -3.30
N THR A 51 0.83 -3.20 -3.06
CA THR A 51 -0.55 -2.94 -2.64
C THR A 51 -1.55 -3.66 -3.54
N ARG A 52 -1.42 -3.48 -4.86
CA ARG A 52 -2.41 -3.99 -5.81
C ARG A 52 -2.27 -5.48 -6.09
N GLN A 53 -1.04 -5.98 -6.27
CA GLN A 53 -0.81 -7.33 -6.74
C GLN A 53 -0.77 -8.37 -5.61
N PHE A 54 -0.43 -7.95 -4.38
CA PHE A 54 -0.16 -8.89 -3.29
C PHE A 54 -0.99 -8.61 -2.04
N ILE A 55 -1.11 -7.35 -1.61
CA ILE A 55 -1.90 -7.03 -0.40
C ILE A 55 -3.39 -7.16 -0.69
N LEU A 56 -3.92 -6.46 -1.69
CA LEU A 56 -5.35 -6.43 -1.99
C LEU A 56 -6.01 -7.81 -2.16
N PRO A 57 -5.41 -8.80 -2.87
CA PRO A 57 -6.00 -10.13 -3.00
C PRO A 57 -6.10 -10.91 -1.69
N CYS A 58 -5.32 -10.54 -0.67
CA CYS A 58 -5.34 -11.24 0.62
C CYS A 58 -6.56 -10.90 1.46
N PHE A 59 -7.30 -9.83 1.15
CA PHE A 59 -8.43 -9.32 1.94
C PHE A 59 -9.75 -9.45 1.16
N PRO A 60 -10.44 -10.61 1.22
CA PRO A 60 -11.67 -10.84 0.46
C PRO A 60 -12.83 -9.94 0.92
N ASN A 61 -12.88 -9.63 2.23
CA ASN A 61 -13.88 -8.74 2.84
C ASN A 61 -13.35 -7.31 3.03
N LEU A 62 -12.60 -6.81 2.05
CA LEU A 62 -12.01 -5.48 2.10
C LEU A 62 -13.08 -4.38 1.93
N LYS A 63 -13.12 -3.44 2.87
CA LYS A 63 -13.81 -2.16 2.74
C LYS A 63 -12.99 -1.21 1.85
N GLU A 64 -11.77 -0.91 2.29
CA GLU A 64 -10.90 0.10 1.66
C GLU A 64 -9.43 -0.09 2.08
N ILE A 65 -8.51 0.24 1.17
CA ILE A 65 -7.07 0.38 1.45
C ILE A 65 -6.69 1.85 1.34
N PHE A 66 -6.09 2.38 2.40
CA PHE A 66 -5.37 3.64 2.38
C PHE A 66 -3.89 3.37 2.11
N ALA A 67 -3.47 3.57 0.87
CA ALA A 67 -2.09 3.37 0.43
C ALA A 67 -1.36 4.72 0.45
N ILE A 68 -0.41 4.87 1.37
CA ILE A 68 0.23 6.16 1.64
C ILE A 68 1.71 6.13 1.32
N ASP A 69 2.23 7.24 0.81
CA ASP A 69 3.66 7.44 0.58
C ASP A 69 4.01 8.92 0.76
N ALA A 70 5.23 9.20 1.21
CA ALA A 70 5.68 10.58 1.42
C ALA A 70 6.12 11.26 0.12
N VAL A 71 6.36 10.50 -0.95
CA VAL A 71 6.84 11.02 -2.25
C VAL A 71 5.65 11.21 -3.20
N PRO A 72 5.28 12.45 -3.58
CA PRO A 72 4.13 12.70 -4.45
C PRO A 72 4.19 11.96 -5.79
N GLU A 73 5.37 11.87 -6.40
CA GLU A 73 5.57 11.19 -7.68
C GLU A 73 5.25 9.69 -7.61
N MET A 74 5.46 9.05 -6.44
CA MET A 74 5.09 7.65 -6.22
C MET A 74 3.57 7.48 -6.25
N ILE A 75 2.85 8.37 -5.56
CA ILE A 75 1.39 8.37 -5.51
C ILE A 75 0.78 8.63 -6.89
N GLU A 76 1.34 9.56 -7.66
CA GLU A 76 0.86 9.82 -9.02
C GLU A 76 1.09 8.63 -9.95
N LEU A 77 2.23 7.95 -9.85
CA LEU A 77 2.46 6.68 -10.56
C LEU A 77 1.50 5.58 -10.10
N ALA A 78 1.25 5.47 -8.79
CA ALA A 78 0.36 4.45 -8.24
C ALA A 78 -1.08 4.59 -8.76
N LYS A 79 -1.63 5.81 -8.74
CA LYS A 79 -2.95 6.12 -9.31
C LYS A 79 -3.03 5.78 -10.79
N LYS A 80 -1.96 6.07 -11.55
CA LYS A 80 -1.90 5.83 -13.00
C LYS A 80 -1.78 4.34 -13.34
N LEU A 81 -0.90 3.62 -12.65
CA LEU A 81 -0.51 2.24 -13.01
C LEU A 81 -1.42 1.20 -12.36
N HIS A 82 -1.96 1.47 -11.17
CA HIS A 82 -2.68 0.48 -10.36
C HIS A 82 -4.04 0.96 -9.81
N PRO A 83 -4.90 1.65 -10.59
CA PRO A 83 -6.15 2.19 -10.10
C PRO A 83 -7.12 1.09 -9.63
N HIS A 84 -7.75 1.28 -8.47
CA HIS A 84 -8.79 0.40 -7.93
C HIS A 84 -9.86 1.20 -7.18
N PRO A 85 -11.16 0.87 -7.30
CA PRO A 85 -12.22 1.58 -6.56
C PRO A 85 -12.16 1.44 -5.04
N LYS A 86 -11.39 0.47 -4.52
CA LYS A 86 -11.19 0.25 -3.07
C LYS A 86 -9.78 0.59 -2.58
N VAL A 87 -8.97 1.27 -3.40
CA VAL A 87 -7.62 1.69 -3.01
C VAL A 87 -7.53 3.19 -3.20
N GLU A 88 -7.35 3.92 -2.10
CA GLU A 88 -7.09 5.34 -2.10
C GLU A 88 -5.59 5.58 -1.93
N TYR A 89 -4.98 6.24 -2.91
CA TYR A 89 -3.56 6.60 -2.89
C TYR A 89 -3.37 8.04 -2.39
N ILE A 90 -2.69 8.22 -1.26
CA ILE A 90 -2.60 9.48 -0.53
C ILE A 90 -1.14 9.86 -0.29
N VAL A 91 -0.79 11.13 -0.54
CA VAL A 91 0.51 11.67 -0.12
C VAL A 91 0.43 11.98 1.37
N ALA A 92 1.25 11.31 2.17
CA ALA A 92 1.33 11.55 3.61
C ALA A 92 2.73 11.24 4.15
N ASN A 93 3.20 12.08 5.07
CA ASN A 93 4.48 11.92 5.72
C ASN A 93 4.29 11.82 7.24
N PHE A 94 4.76 10.72 7.84
CA PHE A 94 4.62 10.47 9.29
C PHE A 94 5.53 11.37 10.15
N GLU A 95 6.52 12.03 9.56
CA GLU A 95 7.36 13.00 10.25
C GLU A 95 6.69 14.38 10.37
N GLU A 96 5.63 14.62 9.58
CA GLU A 96 4.84 15.85 9.69
C GLU A 96 4.05 15.85 11.00
N ARG A 97 4.58 16.59 11.97
CA ARG A 97 3.87 16.89 13.21
C ARG A 97 2.92 18.05 12.93
N PHE A 98 1.63 17.82 13.12
CA PHE A 98 0.65 18.90 13.23
C PHE A 98 0.86 19.64 14.55
N VAL A 99 1.82 20.56 14.57
CA VAL A 99 1.88 21.64 15.55
C VAL A 99 0.86 22.68 15.12
N ASN A 100 -0.39 22.48 15.55
CA ASN A 100 -1.45 23.48 15.77
C ASN A 100 -2.82 22.85 15.49
N CYS A 101 -3.35 22.15 16.50
CA CYS A 101 -4.78 22.22 16.75
C CYS A 101 -4.95 23.28 17.85
N LEU A 102 -5.11 24.54 17.43
CA LEU A 102 -5.69 25.60 18.26
C LEU A 102 -7.21 25.54 18.11
#